data_AF-A0A016QKN9-F1
#
_entry.id   AF-A0A016QKN9-F1
#
_cell.length_a   1.000
_cell.length_b   1.000
_cell.length_c   1.000
_cell.angle_alpha   90.00
_cell.angle_beta   90.00
_cell.angle_gamma   90.00
#
_symmetry.space_group_name_H-M   'P 1'
#
loop_
_entity.id
_entity.type
_entity.pdbx_description
1 polymer ?
#
loop_
_entity_poly.entity_id
_entity_poly.type
_entity_poly.pdbx_seq_one_letter_code
_entity_poly.pdbx_strand_id
1 'polypeptide(L)'
;MYFMTPLHPNCVVEIGSTFALKQQAMNVLESQMRFAAQLLRTRLDAGALQHIVPNGEVSDDDLELGRALHLEMNKADALSHGLLSHSGATLAEAFRHMNPFRLEALL
;
A
#
# COMPACT_ATOMS: atom_id res chain seq x y z
N MET A 1 17.03 -7.10 12.21
CA MET A 1 15.85 -6.25 12.51
C MET A 1 15.46 -5.55 11.22
N TYR A 2 14.17 -5.58 10.89
CA TYR A 2 13.63 -4.90 9.73
C TYR A 2 12.47 -4.00 10.16
N PHE A 3 12.22 -2.96 9.37
CA PHE A 3 11.05 -2.11 9.52
C PHE A 3 10.36 -1.95 8.17
N MET A 4 9.03 -2.02 8.20
CA MET A 4 8.17 -1.82 7.04
C MET A 4 7.95 -0.33 6.81
N THR A 5 7.59 0.04 5.57
CA THR A 5 7.28 1.42 5.16
C THR A 5 8.33 2.46 5.61
N PRO A 6 9.64 2.21 5.42
CA PRO A 6 10.68 3.16 5.81
C PRO A 6 10.71 4.37 4.86
N LEU A 7 11.13 5.53 5.35
CA LEU A 7 11.38 6.71 4.50
C LEU A 7 12.48 6.45 3.45
N HIS A 8 13.46 5.61 3.79
CA HIS A 8 14.59 5.26 2.95
C HIS A 8 14.76 3.73 2.92
N PRO A 9 14.02 3.00 2.07
CA PRO A 9 14.16 1.56 1.94
C PRO A 9 15.51 1.18 1.33
N ASN A 10 16.02 0.02 1.72
CA ASN A 10 17.21 -0.59 1.09
C ASN A 10 16.94 -2.01 0.60
N CYS A 11 15.71 -2.51 0.78
CA CYS A 11 15.27 -3.81 0.32
C CYS A 11 13.80 -3.74 -0.11
N VAL A 12 13.42 -4.67 -0.98
CA VAL A 12 12.02 -4.93 -1.33
C VAL A 12 11.74 -6.42 -1.30
N VAL A 13 10.48 -6.81 -1.12
CA VAL A 13 10.01 -8.19 -1.22
C VAL A 13 8.83 -8.27 -2.19
N GLU A 14 8.86 -9.22 -3.13
CA GLU A 14 7.74 -9.49 -4.04
C GLU A 14 6.52 -10.00 -3.25
N ILE A 15 5.35 -9.42 -3.54
CA ILE A 15 4.09 -9.71 -2.88
C ILE A 15 2.94 -9.97 -3.87
N GLY A 16 3.20 -10.09 -5.17
CA GLY A 16 2.17 -10.28 -6.19
C GLY A 16 1.23 -11.46 -5.93
N SER A 17 1.77 -12.60 -5.49
CA SER A 17 0.99 -13.79 -5.15
C SER A 17 0.22 -13.68 -3.82
N THR A 18 0.62 -12.77 -2.94
CA THR A 18 0.07 -12.60 -1.58
C THR A 18 -0.68 -11.29 -1.40
N PHE A 19 -0.75 -10.42 -2.42
CA PHE A 19 -1.38 -9.11 -2.33
C PHE A 19 -2.85 -9.21 -1.91
N ALA A 20 -3.61 -10.15 -2.50
CA ALA A 20 -5.01 -10.35 -2.11
C ALA A 20 -5.15 -10.75 -0.63
N LEU A 21 -4.25 -11.60 -0.12
CA LEU A 21 -4.22 -11.98 1.29
C LEU A 21 -3.88 -10.79 2.20
N LYS A 22 -2.91 -9.97 1.79
CA LYS A 22 -2.60 -8.70 2.48
C LYS A 22 -3.84 -7.81 2.56
N GLN A 23 -4.58 -7.64 1.47
CA GLN A 23 -5.76 -6.78 1.49
C GLN A 23 -6.89 -7.33 2.38
N GLN A 24 -7.06 -8.65 2.43
CA GLN A 24 -7.97 -9.28 3.39
C GLN A 24 -7.54 -8.99 4.83
N ALA A 25 -6.25 -9.11 5.14
CA ALA A 25 -5.71 -8.80 6.46
C ALA A 25 -5.89 -7.30 6.79
N MET A 26 -5.70 -6.39 5.83
CA MET A 26 -5.92 -4.96 6.05
C MET A 26 -7.39 -4.63 6.34
N ASN A 27 -8.33 -5.34 5.70
CA ASN A 27 -9.76 -5.10 5.85
C ASN A 27 -10.32 -5.41 7.25
N VAL A 28 -9.58 -6.15 8.09
CA VAL A 28 -9.97 -6.40 9.49
C VAL A 28 -9.74 -5.17 10.38
N LEU A 29 -8.93 -4.21 9.94
CA LEU A 29 -8.60 -2.99 10.68
C LEU A 29 -9.68 -1.91 10.49
N GLU A 30 -10.93 -2.25 10.79
CA GLU A 30 -12.10 -1.42 10.45
C GLU A 30 -12.03 0.01 11.00
N SER A 31 -11.57 0.17 12.25
CA SER A 31 -11.40 1.50 12.85
C SER A 31 -10.42 2.37 12.05
N GLN A 32 -9.36 1.79 11.49
CA GLN A 32 -8.39 2.52 10.68
C GLN A 32 -8.97 2.87 9.31
N MET A 33 -9.77 1.99 8.71
CA MET A 33 -10.45 2.26 7.44
C MET A 33 -11.42 3.45 7.59
N ARG A 34 -12.27 3.42 8.62
CA ARG A 34 -13.20 4.52 8.92
C ARG A 34 -12.45 5.82 9.21
N PHE A 35 -11.41 5.76 10.04
CA PHE A 35 -10.60 6.93 10.36
C PHE A 35 -9.94 7.54 9.11
N ALA A 36 -9.37 6.72 8.24
CA ALA A 36 -8.74 7.19 7.00
C ALA A 36 -9.74 7.87 6.07
N ALA A 37 -10.93 7.30 5.89
CA ALA A 37 -12.00 7.90 5.09
C ALA A 37 -12.43 9.26 5.63
N GLN A 38 -12.72 9.34 6.93
CA GLN A 38 -13.10 10.59 7.59
C GLN A 38 -12.01 11.65 7.45
N LEU A 39 -10.75 11.28 7.72
CA LEU A 39 -9.63 12.19 7.60
C LEU A 39 -9.47 12.72 6.17
N LEU A 40 -9.55 11.86 5.17
CA LEU A 40 -9.38 12.26 3.78
C LEU A 40 -10.54 13.12 3.28
N ARG A 41 -11.77 12.86 3.71
CA ARG A 41 -12.93 13.74 3.46
C ARG A 41 -12.74 15.15 4.01
N THR A 42 -12.03 15.32 5.13
CA THR A 42 -11.73 16.67 5.66
C THR A 42 -10.62 17.40 4.91
N ARG A 43 -9.81 16.68 4.12
CA ARG A 43 -8.61 17.22 3.47
C ARG A 43 -8.73 17.36 1.96
N LEU A 44 -9.57 16.55 1.34
CA LEU A 44 -9.74 16.43 -0.10
C LEU A 44 -11.19 16.72 -0.46
N ASP A 45 -11.40 17.36 -1.61
CA ASP A 45 -12.74 17.45 -2.19
C ASP A 45 -13.18 16.11 -2.80
N ALA A 46 -14.47 15.99 -3.12
CA ALA A 46 -15.04 14.77 -3.67
C ALA A 46 -14.42 14.39 -5.02
N GLY A 47 -14.03 15.37 -5.86
CA GLY A 47 -13.40 15.11 -7.16
C GLY A 47 -12.02 14.48 -7.01
N ALA A 48 -11.22 14.96 -6.06
CA ALA A 48 -9.93 14.37 -5.73
C ALA A 48 -10.06 12.93 -5.23
N LEU A 49 -11.07 12.63 -4.41
CA LEU A 49 -11.34 11.26 -3.94
C LEU A 49 -11.68 10.30 -5.09
N GLN A 50 -12.43 10.76 -6.09
CA GLN A 50 -12.80 9.96 -7.28
C GLN A 50 -11.57 9.48 -8.06
N HIS A 51 -10.46 10.22 -8.03
CA HIS A 51 -9.22 9.80 -8.70
C HIS A 51 -8.48 8.67 -7.99
N ILE A 52 -8.84 8.38 -6.74
CA ILE A 52 -8.17 7.38 -5.90
C ILE A 52 -8.99 6.10 -5.82
N VAL A 53 -10.31 6.20 -5.64
CA VAL A 53 -11.16 5.01 -5.47
C VAL A 53 -11.35 4.22 -6.77
N PRO A 54 -11.59 2.90 -6.70
CA PRO A 54 -11.92 2.10 -7.87
C PRO A 54 -13.13 2.68 -8.61
N ASN A 55 -13.04 2.78 -9.94
CA ASN A 55 -14.10 3.26 -10.83
C ASN A 55 -14.63 4.68 -10.54
N GLY A 56 -14.01 5.44 -9.64
CA GLY A 56 -14.48 6.77 -9.25
C GLY A 56 -15.73 6.78 -8.36
N GLU A 57 -16.16 5.64 -7.82
CA GLU A 57 -17.35 5.57 -6.97
C GLU A 57 -16.99 5.87 -5.50
N VAL A 58 -17.36 7.05 -5.02
CA VAL A 58 -17.12 7.48 -3.63
C VAL A 58 -18.32 7.08 -2.78
N SER A 59 -18.18 6.02 -1.96
CA SER A 59 -19.24 5.59 -1.03
C SER A 59 -19.47 6.61 0.08
N ASP A 60 -20.73 6.70 0.54
CA ASP A 60 -21.12 7.50 1.70
C ASP A 60 -20.75 6.83 3.04
N ASP A 61 -20.62 5.50 3.09
CA ASP A 61 -20.14 4.77 4.27
C ASP A 61 -18.61 4.86 4.39
N ASP A 62 -18.15 5.43 5.49
CA ASP A 62 -16.73 5.59 5.79
C ASP A 62 -15.95 4.26 5.78
N LEU A 63 -16.57 3.12 6.14
CA LEU A 63 -15.87 1.84 6.11
C LEU A 63 -15.64 1.36 4.68
N GLU A 64 -16.66 1.42 3.83
CA GLU A 64 -16.54 1.05 2.42
C GLU A 64 -15.57 1.98 1.70
N LEU A 65 -15.70 3.29 1.91
CA LEU A 65 -14.78 4.28 1.34
C LEU A 65 -13.35 4.03 1.81
N GLY A 66 -13.15 3.78 3.10
CA GLY A 66 -11.82 3.48 3.66
C GLY A 66 -11.17 2.25 3.03
N ARG A 67 -11.94 1.17 2.85
CA ARG A 67 -11.48 -0.06 2.17
C ARG A 67 -11.12 0.20 0.72
N ALA A 68 -11.94 0.96 0.00
CA ALA A 68 -11.70 1.33 -1.40
C ALA A 68 -10.43 2.19 -1.55
N LEU A 69 -10.25 3.20 -0.70
CA LEU A 69 -9.06 4.06 -0.68
C LEU A 69 -7.79 3.25 -0.39
N HIS A 70 -7.80 2.42 0.66
CA HIS A 70 -6.66 1.59 1.01
C HIS A 70 -6.34 0.54 -0.05
N LEU A 71 -7.35 0.03 -0.77
CA LEU A 71 -7.11 -0.90 -1.87
C LEU A 71 -6.16 -0.29 -2.91
N GLU A 72 -6.53 0.88 -3.43
CA GLU A 72 -5.78 1.53 -4.51
C GLU A 72 -4.48 2.17 -4.00
N MET A 73 -4.47 2.76 -2.80
CA MET A 73 -3.25 3.31 -2.20
C MET A 73 -2.20 2.21 -1.96
N ASN A 74 -2.58 1.07 -1.39
CA ASN A 74 -1.65 -0.04 -1.17
C ASN A 74 -1.16 -0.64 -2.49
N LYS A 75 -2.01 -0.67 -3.52
CA LYS A 75 -1.64 -1.15 -4.86
C LYS A 75 -0.66 -0.19 -5.53
N ALA A 76 -0.90 1.11 -5.44
CA ALA A 76 -0.01 2.14 -5.97
C ALA A 76 1.37 2.09 -5.31
N ASP A 77 1.42 1.96 -3.99
CA ASP A 77 2.67 1.79 -3.24
C ASP A 77 3.43 0.52 -3.68
N ALA A 78 2.70 -0.61 -3.79
CA ALA A 78 3.29 -1.86 -4.22
C ALA A 78 3.83 -1.82 -5.67
N LEU A 79 3.14 -1.11 -6.57
CA LEU A 79 3.59 -0.88 -7.94
C LEU A 79 4.83 0.01 -7.99
N SER A 80 4.86 1.07 -7.19
CA SER A 80 5.98 2.02 -7.09
C SER A 80 7.30 1.34 -6.71
N HIS A 81 7.24 0.34 -5.82
CA HIS A 81 8.40 -0.46 -5.41
C HIS A 81 8.60 -1.74 -6.23
N GLY A 82 7.59 -2.16 -6.99
CA GLY A 82 7.61 -3.30 -7.89
C GLY A 82 7.84 -2.86 -9.33
N LEU A 83 6.82 -3.07 -10.18
CA LEU A 83 6.89 -2.93 -11.64
C LEU A 83 7.36 -1.55 -12.13
N LEU A 84 7.03 -0.49 -11.38
CA LEU A 84 7.40 0.89 -11.75
C LEU A 84 8.82 1.26 -11.28
N SER A 85 9.57 0.29 -10.75
CA SER A 85 10.96 0.43 -10.32
C SER A 85 11.89 -0.51 -11.09
N HIS A 86 13.15 -0.56 -10.67
CA HIS A 86 14.15 -1.50 -11.19
C HIS A 86 14.32 -2.75 -10.31
N SER A 87 13.35 -3.08 -9.46
CA SER A 87 13.46 -4.22 -8.53
C SER A 87 13.32 -5.60 -9.19
N GLY A 88 12.73 -5.67 -10.39
CA GLY A 88 12.39 -6.93 -11.04
C GLY A 88 11.16 -7.64 -10.44
N ALA A 89 10.53 -7.05 -9.43
CA ALA A 89 9.26 -7.50 -8.88
C ALA A 89 8.06 -6.86 -9.60
N THR A 90 6.91 -7.51 -9.58
CA THR A 90 5.65 -6.96 -10.10
C THR A 90 4.98 -6.06 -9.05
N LEU A 91 4.71 -6.60 -7.86
CA LEU A 91 4.21 -5.85 -6.71
C LEU A 91 5.20 -6.06 -5.58
N ALA A 92 5.71 -4.99 -4.96
CA ALA A 92 6.72 -5.14 -3.93
C ALA A 92 6.44 -4.29 -2.69
N GLU A 93 6.77 -4.84 -1.53
CA GLU A 93 6.83 -4.06 -0.28
C GLU A 93 8.24 -3.62 0.00
N ALA A 94 8.40 -2.33 0.24
CA ALA A 94 9.64 -1.74 0.71
C ALA A 94 9.85 -1.99 2.20
N PHE A 95 11.06 -2.43 2.54
CA PHE A 95 11.50 -2.54 3.93
C PHE A 95 12.95 -2.07 4.08
N ARG A 96 13.34 -1.80 5.33
CA ARG A 96 14.73 -1.47 5.66
C ARG A 96 15.34 -2.53 6.55
N HIS A 97 16.38 -3.19 6.06
CA HIS A 97 17.24 -4.03 6.88
C HIS A 97 18.33 -3.16 7.54
N MET A 98 18.44 -3.19 8.87
CA MET A 98 19.35 -2.29 9.60
C MET A 98 20.84 -2.67 9.49
N ASN A 99 21.13 -3.96 9.46
CA ASN A 99 22.50 -4.45 9.55
C ASN A 99 22.98 -4.95 8.18
N PRO A 100 24.28 -5.08 7.96
CA PRO A 100 24.78 -5.82 6.81
C PRO A 100 24.23 -7.26 6.81
N PHE A 101 23.96 -7.80 5.63
CA PHE A 101 23.60 -9.21 5.44
C PHE A 101 24.43 -9.80 4.31
N ARG A 102 24.81 -11.07 4.43
CA ARG A 102 25.61 -11.76 3.43
C ARG A 102 24.73 -12.16 2.26
N LEU A 103 25.11 -11.75 1.06
CA LEU A 103 24.57 -12.29 -0.18
C LEU A 103 25.43 -13.49 -0.63
N GLU A 104 24.79 -14.48 -1.24
CA GLU A 104 25.51 -15.63 -1.80
C GLU A 104 26.27 -15.28 -3.08
N ALA A 105 25.73 -14.33 -3.85
CA ALA A 105 26.38 -13.72 -5.01
C ALA A 105 25.92 -12.26 -5.16
N LEU A 106 26.77 -11.43 -5.75
CA LEU A 106 26.35 -10.19 -6.39
C LEU A 106 26.12 -10.52 -7.87
N LEU A 107 24.99 -10.09 -8.41
CA LEU A 107 24.66 -10.25 -9.83
C LEU A 107 25.80 -9.74 -10.72
#